data_AF-A0A971QI15-F1
#
_entry.id   AF-A0A971QI15-F1
#
_cell.length_a   1.000
_cell.length_b   1.000
_cell.length_c   1.000
_cell.angle_alpha   90.00
_cell.angle_beta   90.00
_cell.angle_gamma   90.00
#
_symmetry.space_group_name_H-M   'P 1'
#
loop_
_entity.id
_entity.type
_entity.pdbx_description
1 polymer ?
#
loop_
_entity_poly.entity_id
_entity_poly.type
_entity_poly.pdbx_seq_one_letter_code
_entity_poly.pdbx_strand_id
1 'polypeptide(L)'
;MLDLLFDSAAETLLTFGREHFGGKVGFTLVLHTWDQRLRGHFHLHGLMPAGALSADGSRWIAGGRGFLFPVHGLSKMFRGKYLDGLADLLVAGRLDLPPQLARLSDEAHRRHWLRWCRKRSWVVYSQAPFAGPRKLVDYLGRYTHRTAIGNQRLISCADGQVTFRYRDRGDGDRVKLETLPAEEFLGRFLQHVLPDSFYRVRHYGLLANCVKKELLVRCRRMLGAGLRRPEEHGPRTAAEWMRHLLGVDVTRCPCCSEPLEREPLPTPRPGPRPHLRTRTVPGVRSLEQFLNRGLWLGHPTWLRDIFKACDPRPRGWSAPAPVPEAAPAASSPLSAGHPRPPPPASHPPPSADPPQIAHS
;
A
#
# COMPACT_ATOMS: atom_id res chain seq x y z
N MET A 1 15.65 -3.23 -4.75
CA MET A 1 14.73 -4.33 -4.40
C MET A 1 13.27 -3.99 -4.66
N LEU A 2 12.75 -2.82 -4.25
CA LEU A 2 11.34 -2.47 -4.50
C LEU A 2 11.01 -2.37 -6.00
N ASP A 3 11.91 -1.83 -6.84
CA ASP A 3 11.72 -1.85 -8.29
C ASP A 3 11.65 -3.26 -8.84
N LEU A 4 12.57 -4.14 -8.43
CA LEU A 4 12.54 -5.56 -8.79
C LEU A 4 11.21 -6.24 -8.41
N LEU A 5 10.62 -5.87 -7.27
CA LEU A 5 9.30 -6.37 -6.86
C LEU A 5 8.21 -5.96 -7.87
N PHE A 6 8.19 -4.70 -8.28
CA PHE A 6 7.27 -4.19 -9.30
C PHE A 6 7.52 -4.84 -10.67
N ASP A 7 8.77 -4.90 -11.10
CA ASP A 7 9.15 -5.39 -12.42
C ASP A 7 8.83 -6.88 -12.55
N SER A 8 9.17 -7.68 -11.54
CA SER A 8 8.86 -9.11 -11.51
C SER A 8 7.35 -9.35 -11.57
N ALA A 9 6.56 -8.61 -10.78
CA ALA A 9 5.10 -8.75 -10.77
C ALA A 9 4.49 -8.32 -12.11
N ALA A 10 4.94 -7.19 -12.65
CA ALA A 10 4.44 -6.67 -13.91
C ALA A 10 4.77 -7.62 -15.07
N GLU A 11 6.01 -8.08 -15.15
CA GLU A 11 6.43 -9.02 -16.19
C GLU A 11 5.68 -10.34 -16.09
N THR A 12 5.48 -10.89 -14.88
CA THR A 12 4.63 -12.08 -14.68
C THR A 12 3.22 -11.87 -15.25
N LEU A 13 2.54 -10.79 -14.85
CA LEU A 13 1.16 -10.53 -15.30
C LEU A 13 1.08 -10.28 -16.82
N LEU A 14 2.05 -9.57 -17.40
CA LEU A 14 2.12 -9.33 -18.84
C LEU A 14 2.37 -10.62 -19.62
N THR A 15 3.25 -11.49 -19.14
CA THR A 15 3.50 -12.81 -19.74
C THR A 15 2.26 -13.68 -19.70
N PHE A 16 1.58 -13.74 -18.56
CA PHE A 16 0.31 -14.46 -18.45
C PHE A 16 -0.77 -13.90 -19.38
N GLY A 17 -0.85 -12.58 -19.55
CA GLY A 17 -1.74 -11.96 -20.52
C GLY A 17 -1.48 -12.44 -21.96
N ARG A 18 -0.21 -12.54 -22.36
CA ARG A 18 0.16 -13.04 -23.69
C ARG A 18 -0.14 -14.52 -23.84
N GLU A 19 0.25 -15.35 -22.87
CA GLU A 19 0.16 -16.82 -22.98
C GLU A 19 -1.26 -17.35 -22.82
N HIS A 20 -2.08 -16.75 -21.95
CA HIS A 20 -3.45 -17.23 -21.71
C HIS A 20 -4.51 -16.55 -22.56
N PHE A 21 -4.31 -15.29 -22.96
CA PHE A 21 -5.29 -14.54 -23.76
C PHE A 21 -4.82 -14.25 -25.19
N GLY A 22 -3.53 -14.41 -25.52
CA GLY A 22 -3.00 -13.89 -26.77
C GLY A 22 -3.13 -12.36 -26.86
N GLY A 23 -3.07 -11.68 -25.71
CA GLY A 23 -3.48 -10.28 -25.62
C GLY A 23 -2.75 -9.45 -24.56
N LYS A 24 -3.02 -8.15 -24.57
CA LYS A 24 -2.52 -7.16 -23.62
C LYS A 24 -3.52 -6.97 -22.49
N VAL A 25 -3.15 -7.47 -21.30
CA VAL A 25 -3.80 -7.08 -20.04
C VAL A 25 -3.36 -5.68 -19.62
N GLY A 26 -3.99 -5.13 -18.59
CA GLY A 26 -3.37 -4.03 -17.84
C GLY A 26 -3.91 -3.95 -16.44
N PHE A 27 -3.13 -3.30 -15.60
CA PHE A 27 -3.30 -3.41 -14.16
C PHE A 27 -2.63 -2.25 -13.45
N THR A 28 -3.07 -2.00 -12.23
CA THR A 28 -2.49 -1.04 -11.31
C THR A 28 -1.90 -1.79 -10.14
N LEU A 29 -0.62 -1.57 -9.85
CA LEU A 29 0.07 -2.13 -8.69
C LEU A 29 0.27 -1.03 -7.64
N VAL A 30 -0.06 -1.34 -6.39
CA VAL A 30 0.13 -0.45 -5.23
C VAL A 30 1.04 -1.13 -4.22
N LEU A 31 2.16 -0.48 -3.89
CA LEU A 31 3.09 -0.98 -2.88
C LEU A 31 2.54 -0.79 -1.47
N HIS A 32 2.60 -1.86 -0.70
CA HIS A 32 2.37 -1.89 0.74
C HIS A 32 3.63 -2.43 1.44
N THR A 33 4.02 -1.84 2.58
CA THR A 33 5.31 -2.15 3.21
C THR A 33 5.23 -2.54 4.69
N TRP A 34 4.06 -2.47 5.33
CA TRP A 34 3.90 -2.68 6.78
C TRP A 34 2.85 -3.73 7.14
N ASP A 35 2.98 -4.32 8.32
CA ASP A 35 1.89 -5.08 8.94
C ASP A 35 1.11 -4.21 9.96
N GLN A 36 0.17 -4.83 10.68
CA GLN A 36 -0.57 -4.13 11.73
C GLN A 36 0.32 -3.68 12.89
N ARG A 37 1.53 -4.21 13.06
CA ARG A 37 2.48 -3.86 14.13
C ARG A 37 3.64 -2.99 13.65
N LEU A 38 3.52 -2.41 12.44
CA LEU A 38 4.52 -1.59 11.76
C LEU A 38 5.82 -2.32 11.39
N ARG A 39 5.80 -3.65 11.36
CA ARG A 39 6.95 -4.45 10.91
C ARG A 39 6.98 -4.52 9.39
N GLY A 40 8.17 -4.74 8.83
CA GLY A 40 8.36 -4.90 7.39
C GLY A 40 7.50 -6.02 6.80
N HIS A 41 6.63 -5.66 5.86
CA HIS A 41 5.73 -6.58 5.16
C HIS A 41 5.47 -6.08 3.73
N PHE A 42 6.49 -6.21 2.89
CA PHE A 42 6.53 -5.68 1.53
C PHE A 42 5.75 -6.57 0.56
N HIS A 43 4.70 -6.03 -0.06
CA HIS A 43 3.92 -6.71 -1.08
C HIS A 43 3.20 -5.71 -1.99
N LEU A 44 2.67 -6.22 -3.10
CA LEU A 44 1.90 -5.42 -4.06
C LEU A 44 0.44 -5.82 -4.04
N HIS A 45 -0.46 -4.84 -3.98
CA HIS A 45 -1.85 -5.02 -4.33
C HIS A 45 -2.04 -4.73 -5.82
N GLY A 46 -2.54 -5.72 -6.56
CA GLY A 46 -2.84 -5.58 -7.98
C GLY A 46 -4.34 -5.45 -8.23
N LEU A 47 -4.74 -4.44 -9.00
CA LEU A 47 -6.07 -4.34 -9.56
C LEU A 47 -5.99 -4.47 -11.08
N MET A 48 -6.79 -5.37 -11.64
CA MET A 48 -6.83 -5.60 -13.08
C MET A 48 -8.24 -5.88 -13.60
N PRO A 49 -8.58 -5.44 -14.83
CA PRO A 49 -9.79 -5.88 -15.51
C PRO A 49 -9.75 -7.40 -15.73
N ALA A 50 -10.93 -8.02 -15.71
CA ALA A 50 -11.09 -9.46 -15.97
C ALA A 50 -11.06 -9.75 -17.49
N GLY A 51 -9.91 -9.53 -18.12
CA GLY A 51 -9.72 -9.80 -19.54
C GLY A 51 -8.51 -9.06 -20.13
N ALA A 52 -8.37 -9.18 -21.45
CA ALA A 52 -7.28 -8.58 -22.21
C ALA A 52 -7.80 -8.00 -23.52
N LEU A 53 -7.08 -7.00 -24.04
CA LEU A 53 -7.24 -6.57 -25.42
C LEU A 53 -6.47 -7.53 -26.33
N SER A 54 -7.04 -8.01 -27.43
CA SER A 54 -6.32 -8.87 -28.39
C SER A 54 -5.02 -8.21 -28.89
N ALA A 55 -4.04 -9.01 -29.32
CA ALA A 55 -2.73 -8.49 -29.74
C ALA A 55 -2.79 -7.44 -30.86
N ASP A 56 -3.70 -7.63 -31.83
CA ASP A 56 -4.03 -6.70 -32.92
C ASP A 56 -4.92 -5.52 -32.48
N GLY A 57 -5.38 -5.55 -31.23
CA GLY A 57 -6.31 -4.59 -30.65
C GLY A 57 -7.76 -4.73 -31.14
N SER A 58 -8.10 -5.67 -32.03
CA SER A 58 -9.41 -5.69 -32.69
C SER A 58 -10.59 -6.03 -31.78
N ARG A 59 -10.37 -6.73 -30.66
CA ARG A 59 -11.45 -7.17 -29.77
C ARG A 59 -11.03 -7.28 -28.30
N TRP A 60 -12.02 -7.19 -27.41
CA TRP A 60 -11.85 -7.56 -26.01
C TRP A 60 -11.99 -9.06 -25.83
N ILE A 61 -11.07 -9.67 -25.07
CA ILE A 61 -11.07 -11.07 -24.70
C ILE A 61 -11.43 -11.14 -23.22
N ALA A 62 -12.67 -11.56 -22.92
CA ALA A 62 -13.14 -11.65 -21.55
C ALA A 62 -12.46 -12.80 -20.79
N GLY A 63 -12.11 -12.55 -19.54
CA GLY A 63 -11.69 -13.58 -18.60
C GLY A 63 -12.86 -14.42 -18.09
N GLY A 64 -12.55 -15.59 -17.52
CA GLY A 64 -13.54 -16.44 -16.87
C GLY A 64 -14.12 -15.81 -15.60
N ARG A 65 -15.25 -16.35 -15.12
CA ARG A 65 -15.98 -15.87 -13.93
C ARG A 65 -15.30 -16.16 -12.58
N GLY A 66 -14.27 -17.01 -12.57
CA GLY A 66 -13.50 -17.38 -11.38
C GLY A 66 -12.23 -16.55 -11.25
N PHE A 67 -11.08 -17.21 -11.35
CA PHE A 67 -9.78 -16.53 -11.40
C PHE A 67 -9.38 -16.20 -12.83
N LEU A 68 -8.78 -15.04 -13.03
CA LEU A 68 -8.27 -14.65 -14.34
C LEU A 68 -7.11 -15.54 -14.81
N PHE A 69 -6.29 -16.01 -13.86
CA PHE A 69 -5.09 -16.81 -14.10
C PHE A 69 -4.93 -17.90 -13.03
N PRO A 70 -4.26 -19.02 -13.35
CA PRO A 70 -3.93 -20.04 -12.36
C PRO A 70 -2.92 -19.49 -11.34
N VAL A 71 -3.39 -19.31 -10.10
CA VAL A 71 -2.64 -18.64 -9.01
C VAL A 71 -1.32 -19.33 -8.66
N HIS A 72 -1.27 -20.66 -8.72
CA HIS A 72 -0.04 -21.42 -8.50
C HIS A 72 1.00 -21.15 -9.60
N GLY A 73 0.57 -20.99 -10.85
CA GLY A 73 1.44 -20.62 -11.97
C GLY A 73 2.00 -19.22 -11.78
N LEU A 74 1.15 -18.25 -11.45
CA LEU A 74 1.56 -16.87 -11.14
C LEU A 74 2.61 -16.85 -10.02
N SER A 75 2.35 -17.58 -8.94
CA SER A 75 3.24 -17.65 -7.78
C SER A 75 4.62 -18.21 -8.13
N LYS A 76 4.67 -19.29 -8.93
CA LYS A 76 5.92 -19.90 -9.38
C LYS A 76 6.71 -18.97 -10.31
N MET A 77 6.05 -18.35 -11.28
CA MET A 77 6.72 -17.46 -12.25
C MET A 77 7.22 -16.19 -11.57
N PHE A 78 6.39 -15.55 -10.75
CA PHE A 78 6.78 -14.36 -9.98
C PHE A 78 8.00 -14.64 -9.09
N ARG A 79 7.97 -15.76 -8.35
CA ARG A 79 9.10 -16.21 -7.53
C ARG A 79 10.36 -16.40 -8.37
N GLY A 80 10.24 -17.05 -9.53
CA GLY A 80 11.37 -17.26 -10.45
C GLY A 80 11.99 -15.92 -10.86
N LYS A 81 11.18 -15.04 -11.45
CA LYS A 81 11.62 -13.71 -11.92
C LYS A 81 12.25 -12.87 -10.81
N TYR A 82 11.63 -12.83 -9.63
CA TYR A 82 12.16 -12.07 -8.51
C TYR A 82 13.49 -12.64 -8.00
N LEU A 83 13.60 -13.96 -7.87
CA LEU A 83 14.85 -14.58 -7.40
C LEU A 83 15.97 -14.52 -8.43
N ASP A 84 15.65 -14.55 -9.72
CA ASP A 84 16.62 -14.36 -10.80
C ASP A 84 17.16 -12.92 -10.76
N GLY A 85 16.28 -11.90 -10.78
CA GLY A 85 16.73 -10.51 -10.68
C GLY A 85 17.40 -10.18 -9.33
N LEU A 86 17.03 -10.86 -8.24
CA LEU A 86 17.74 -10.72 -6.97
C LEU A 86 19.16 -11.29 -7.04
N ALA A 87 19.34 -12.41 -7.74
CA ALA A 87 20.66 -12.97 -7.98
C ALA A 87 21.53 -12.00 -8.77
N ASP A 88 20.97 -11.38 -9.81
CA ASP A 88 21.68 -10.40 -10.64
C ASP A 88 22.11 -9.18 -9.82
N LEU A 89 21.22 -8.64 -8.98
CA LEU A 89 21.54 -7.51 -8.10
C LEU A 89 22.63 -7.84 -7.07
N LEU A 90 22.63 -9.07 -6.53
CA LEU A 90 23.66 -9.54 -5.60
C LEU A 90 25.01 -9.70 -6.31
N VAL A 91 25.05 -10.32 -7.50
CA VAL A 91 26.27 -10.50 -8.28
C VAL A 91 26.85 -9.17 -8.70
N ALA A 92 26.00 -8.21 -9.10
CA ALA A 92 26.41 -6.86 -9.47
C ALA A 92 26.80 -5.97 -8.28
N GLY A 93 26.72 -6.45 -7.03
CA GLY A 93 27.05 -5.66 -5.84
C GLY A 93 26.14 -4.44 -5.64
N ARG A 94 24.90 -4.48 -6.13
CA ARG A 94 23.95 -3.34 -6.11
C ARG A 94 23.05 -3.30 -4.88
N LEU A 95 23.33 -4.12 -3.88
CA LEU A 95 22.55 -4.22 -2.64
C LEU A 95 23.44 -3.96 -1.44
N ASP A 96 22.98 -3.08 -0.57
CA ASP A 96 23.59 -2.88 0.74
C ASP A 96 23.20 -4.06 1.63
N LEU A 97 24.15 -4.97 1.84
CA LEU A 97 23.95 -6.14 2.68
C LEU A 97 24.27 -5.81 4.14
N PRO A 98 23.34 -6.03 5.08
CA PRO A 98 23.64 -5.88 6.49
C PRO A 98 24.69 -6.94 6.91
N PRO A 99 25.49 -6.70 7.98
CA PRO A 99 26.56 -7.60 8.38
C PRO A 99 26.14 -9.07 8.57
N GLN A 100 24.90 -9.28 9.02
CA GLN A 100 24.30 -10.61 9.21
C GLN A 100 24.13 -11.39 7.90
N LEU A 101 24.11 -10.70 6.76
CA LEU A 101 23.99 -11.26 5.42
C LEU A 101 25.29 -11.15 4.62
N ALA A 102 26.42 -10.78 5.24
CA ALA A 102 27.71 -10.62 4.56
C ALA A 102 28.16 -11.89 3.81
N ARG A 103 27.76 -13.08 4.28
CA ARG A 103 28.03 -14.36 3.61
C ARG A 103 27.40 -14.48 2.22
N LEU A 104 26.41 -13.66 1.86
CA LEU A 104 25.83 -13.66 0.51
C LEU A 104 26.75 -13.07 -0.56
N SER A 105 27.85 -12.43 -0.15
CA SER A 105 28.91 -12.02 -1.08
C SER A 105 29.66 -13.22 -1.66
N ASP A 106 29.79 -14.30 -0.89
CA ASP A 106 30.36 -15.58 -1.36
C ASP A 106 29.40 -16.29 -2.32
N GLU A 107 29.93 -16.78 -3.44
CA GLU A 107 29.10 -17.40 -4.48
C GLU A 107 28.43 -18.70 -3.99
N ALA A 108 29.16 -19.56 -3.27
CA ALA A 108 28.62 -20.84 -2.83
C ALA A 108 27.47 -20.65 -1.84
N HIS A 109 27.64 -19.76 -0.87
CA HIS A 109 26.61 -19.37 0.09
C HIS A 109 25.42 -18.70 -0.61
N ARG A 110 25.66 -17.76 -1.53
CA ARG A 110 24.59 -17.10 -2.31
C ARG A 110 23.75 -18.10 -3.10
N ARG A 111 24.38 -19.02 -3.84
CA ARG A 111 23.67 -20.06 -4.60
C ARG A 111 22.88 -20.98 -3.69
N HIS A 112 23.45 -21.39 -2.55
CA HIS A 112 22.75 -22.20 -1.57
C HIS A 112 21.50 -21.49 -1.03
N TRP A 113 21.64 -20.23 -0.63
CA TRP A 113 20.55 -19.43 -0.10
C TRP A 113 19.43 -19.21 -1.13
N LEU A 114 19.77 -18.85 -2.37
CA LEU A 114 18.79 -18.71 -3.45
C LEU A 114 18.06 -20.02 -3.75
N ARG A 115 18.76 -21.17 -3.74
CA ARG A 115 18.11 -22.49 -3.88
C ARG A 115 17.14 -22.76 -2.74
N TRP A 116 17.50 -22.42 -1.50
CA TRP A 116 16.60 -22.53 -0.36
C TRP A 116 15.37 -21.64 -0.53
N CYS A 117 15.52 -20.39 -0.99
CA CYS A 117 14.40 -19.49 -1.29
C CYS A 117 13.47 -20.04 -2.38
N ARG A 118 14.02 -20.68 -3.43
CA ARG A 118 13.23 -21.30 -4.52
C ARG A 118 12.36 -22.46 -4.03
N LYS A 119 12.78 -23.18 -2.98
CA LYS A 119 12.01 -24.27 -2.37
C LYS A 119 10.84 -23.79 -1.52
N ARG A 120 10.84 -22.53 -1.07
CA ARG A 120 9.74 -21.97 -0.31
C ARG A 120 8.53 -21.73 -1.21
N SER A 121 7.34 -21.99 -0.66
CA SER A 121 6.08 -21.59 -1.28
C SER A 121 5.93 -20.07 -1.18
N TRP A 122 5.72 -19.43 -2.32
CA TRP A 122 5.40 -18.01 -2.41
C TRP A 122 3.91 -17.90 -2.66
N VAL A 123 3.23 -17.00 -1.96
CA VAL A 123 1.78 -16.87 -2.05
C VAL A 123 1.46 -15.64 -2.88
N VAL A 124 0.91 -15.85 -4.07
CA VAL A 124 0.10 -14.84 -4.75
C VAL A 124 -1.35 -15.13 -4.38
N TYR A 125 -2.08 -14.10 -3.96
CA TYR A 125 -3.51 -14.18 -3.73
C TYR A 125 -4.23 -13.52 -4.90
N SER A 126 -5.26 -14.19 -5.41
CA SER A 126 -6.17 -13.63 -6.40
C SER A 126 -7.58 -13.82 -5.89
N GLN A 127 -8.47 -12.88 -6.20
CA GLN A 127 -9.86 -12.93 -5.82
C GLN A 127 -10.70 -12.25 -6.91
N ALA A 128 -11.84 -12.83 -7.23
CA ALA A 128 -12.83 -12.16 -8.06
C ALA A 128 -13.36 -10.90 -7.34
N PRO A 129 -13.81 -9.86 -8.08
CA PRO A 129 -14.42 -8.68 -7.48
C PRO A 129 -15.62 -9.07 -6.60
N PHE A 130 -15.57 -8.72 -5.32
CA PHE A 130 -16.54 -9.22 -4.33
C PHE A 130 -17.69 -8.24 -4.02
N ALA A 131 -17.65 -7.00 -4.53
CA ALA A 131 -18.62 -5.99 -4.09
C ALA A 131 -18.83 -4.78 -5.04
N GLY A 132 -18.60 -4.96 -6.34
CA GLY A 132 -18.79 -3.91 -7.37
C GLY A 132 -17.70 -2.84 -7.41
N PRO A 133 -17.70 -1.96 -8.44
CA PRO A 133 -16.59 -1.04 -8.72
C PRO A 133 -16.26 -0.07 -7.59
N ARG A 134 -17.28 0.53 -6.95
CA ARG A 134 -17.09 1.53 -5.89
C ARG A 134 -16.36 0.95 -4.68
N LYS A 135 -16.80 -0.20 -4.16
CA LYS A 135 -16.18 -0.86 -3.00
C LYS A 135 -14.77 -1.35 -3.30
N LEU A 136 -14.49 -1.73 -4.55
CA LEU A 136 -13.17 -2.14 -4.99
C LEU A 136 -12.20 -0.95 -5.10
N VAL A 137 -12.68 0.22 -5.55
CA VAL A 137 -11.92 1.48 -5.48
C VAL A 137 -11.71 1.91 -4.03
N ASP A 138 -12.73 1.83 -3.17
CA ASP A 138 -12.59 2.12 -1.73
C ASP A 138 -11.59 1.19 -1.06
N TYR A 139 -11.56 -0.09 -1.46
CA TYR A 139 -10.55 -1.04 -1.01
C TYR A 139 -9.15 -0.60 -1.41
N LEU A 140 -8.92 -0.31 -2.69
CA LEU A 140 -7.60 0.10 -3.17
C LEU A 140 -7.16 1.46 -2.59
N GLY A 141 -8.09 2.40 -2.42
CA GLY A 141 -7.85 3.74 -1.87
C GLY A 141 -7.29 3.74 -0.45
N ARG A 142 -7.57 2.68 0.33
CA ARG A 142 -6.95 2.50 1.66
C ARG A 142 -5.44 2.26 1.59
N TYR A 143 -4.92 1.80 0.46
CA TYR A 143 -3.51 1.51 0.24
C TYR A 143 -2.76 2.62 -0.50
N THR A 144 -3.46 3.56 -1.13
CA THR A 144 -2.84 4.66 -1.89
C THR A 144 -2.41 5.82 -1.00
N HIS A 145 -3.25 6.23 -0.03
CA HIS A 145 -3.04 7.49 0.73
C HIS A 145 -2.68 7.33 2.20
N ARG A 146 -2.83 6.12 2.79
CA ARG A 146 -2.50 5.94 4.20
C ARG A 146 -0.99 5.87 4.43
N THR A 147 -0.53 6.59 5.44
CA THR A 147 0.76 6.38 6.10
C THR A 147 0.78 5.03 6.82
N ALA A 148 1.97 4.59 7.25
CA ALA A 148 2.14 3.28 7.89
C ALA A 148 1.20 3.06 9.09
N ILE A 149 0.87 4.13 9.80
CA ILE A 149 -0.14 4.16 10.85
C ILE A 149 -1.09 5.34 10.64
N GLY A 150 -2.37 5.15 10.97
CA GLY A 150 -3.36 6.23 11.01
C GLY A 150 -3.54 6.74 12.43
N ASN A 151 -3.82 8.04 12.59
CA ASN A 151 -3.87 8.73 13.88
C ASN A 151 -4.79 8.05 14.91
N GLN A 152 -5.96 7.54 14.47
CA GLN A 152 -6.93 6.84 15.33
C GLN A 152 -6.38 5.59 16.03
N ARG A 153 -5.25 5.06 15.54
CA ARG A 153 -4.57 3.91 16.14
C ARG A 153 -3.61 4.31 17.25
N LEU A 154 -3.16 5.56 17.31
CA LEU A 154 -2.29 6.03 18.39
C LEU A 154 -3.14 6.33 19.62
N ILE A 155 -2.70 5.83 20.77
CA ILE A 155 -3.44 5.89 22.04
C ILE A 155 -2.77 6.84 23.00
N SER A 156 -1.46 6.68 23.18
CA SER A 156 -0.67 7.56 24.03
C SER A 156 0.74 7.68 23.47
N CYS A 157 1.34 8.84 23.75
CA CYS A 157 2.77 9.01 23.69
C CYS A 157 3.20 9.80 24.93
N ALA A 158 3.84 9.12 25.86
CA ALA A 158 4.28 9.66 27.13
C ALA A 158 5.50 8.87 27.61
N ASP A 159 6.37 9.51 28.39
CA ASP A 159 7.49 8.86 29.09
C ASP A 159 8.42 8.04 28.15
N GLY A 160 8.69 8.55 26.95
CA GLY A 160 9.49 7.87 25.95
C GLY A 160 8.85 6.60 25.36
N GLN A 161 7.56 6.38 25.58
CA GLN A 161 6.80 5.23 25.09
C GLN A 161 5.69 5.67 24.13
N VAL A 162 5.34 4.78 23.19
CA VAL A 162 4.23 4.96 22.26
C VAL A 162 3.32 3.74 22.33
N THR A 163 2.04 3.96 22.68
CA THR A 163 1.02 2.91 22.68
C THR A 163 0.11 3.06 21.47
N PHE A 164 -0.11 1.97 20.74
CA PHE A 164 -1.01 1.97 19.58
C PHE A 164 -1.86 0.70 19.48
N ARG A 165 -3.05 0.84 18.89
CA ARG A 165 -3.97 -0.25 18.55
C ARG A 165 -3.48 -1.00 17.31
N TYR A 166 -3.50 -2.32 17.36
CA TYR A 166 -3.32 -3.20 16.20
C TYR A 166 -4.41 -4.27 16.17
N ARG A 167 -4.71 -4.79 14.97
CA ARG A 167 -5.56 -5.99 14.84
C ARG A 167 -4.69 -7.22 14.76
N ASP A 168 -4.94 -8.17 15.65
CA ASP A 168 -4.25 -9.43 15.67
C ASP A 168 -4.93 -10.42 14.73
N ARG A 169 -4.35 -10.61 13.54
CA ARG A 169 -4.84 -11.55 12.54
C ARG A 169 -4.78 -13.00 13.03
N GLY A 170 -3.87 -13.33 13.95
CA GLY A 170 -3.73 -14.66 14.52
C GLY A 170 -4.72 -14.96 15.66
N ASP A 171 -5.31 -13.92 16.25
CA ASP A 171 -6.32 -14.01 17.31
C ASP A 171 -7.65 -13.41 16.84
N GLY A 172 -8.15 -13.91 15.70
CA GLY A 172 -9.49 -13.61 15.21
C GLY A 172 -9.77 -12.13 14.91
N ASP A 173 -8.77 -11.38 14.45
CA ASP A 173 -8.84 -9.94 14.18
C ASP A 173 -9.13 -9.06 15.41
N ARG A 174 -8.90 -9.59 16.63
CA ARG A 174 -9.08 -8.82 17.87
C ARG A 174 -8.21 -7.57 17.89
N VAL A 175 -8.77 -6.48 18.40
CA VAL A 175 -8.05 -5.22 18.60
C VAL A 175 -7.28 -5.30 19.91
N LYS A 176 -5.96 -5.16 19.83
CA LYS A 176 -5.03 -5.20 20.97
C LYS A 176 -4.19 -3.93 21.00
N LEU A 177 -3.55 -3.68 22.14
CA LEU A 177 -2.59 -2.59 22.33
C LEU A 177 -1.16 -3.14 22.29
N GLU A 178 -0.25 -2.37 21.71
CA GLU A 178 1.19 -2.59 21.80
C GLU A 178 1.82 -1.27 22.25
N THR A 179 2.69 -1.35 23.26
CA THR A 179 3.50 -0.23 23.75
C THR A 179 4.95 -0.53 23.42
N LEU A 180 5.64 0.44 22.80
CA LEU A 180 7.05 0.33 22.43
C LEU A 180 7.80 1.58 22.88
N PRO A 181 9.13 1.47 23.12
CA PRO A 181 9.99 2.64 23.18
C PRO A 181 9.80 3.48 21.92
N ALA A 182 9.75 4.79 22.09
CA ALA A 182 9.50 5.72 20.99
C ALA A 182 10.53 5.59 19.86
N GLU A 183 11.80 5.31 20.19
CA GLU A 183 12.85 5.04 19.21
C GLU A 183 12.56 3.79 18.37
N GLU A 184 12.11 2.71 18.98
CA GLU A 184 11.73 1.48 18.26
C GLU A 184 10.52 1.73 17.37
N PHE A 185 9.51 2.45 17.88
CA PHE A 185 8.34 2.83 17.11
C PHE A 185 8.74 3.66 15.88
N LEU A 186 9.60 4.66 16.04
CA LEU A 186 10.12 5.49 14.95
C LEU A 186 10.94 4.66 13.96
N GLY A 187 11.80 3.77 14.45
CA GLY A 187 12.57 2.85 13.61
C GLY A 187 11.66 1.93 12.77
N ARG A 188 10.57 1.42 13.35
CA ARG A 188 9.54 0.66 12.61
C ARG A 188 8.81 1.55 11.60
N PHE A 189 8.44 2.77 11.97
CA PHE A 189 7.73 3.70 11.09
C PHE A 189 8.56 4.13 9.87
N LEU A 190 9.83 4.48 10.08
CA LEU A 190 10.73 5.00 9.05
C LEU A 190 11.09 3.94 8.00
N GLN A 191 10.97 2.65 8.29
CA GLN A 191 11.11 1.57 7.29
C GLN A 191 10.08 1.66 6.14
N HIS A 192 8.99 2.40 6.34
CA HIS A 192 7.88 2.54 5.38
C HIS A 192 7.90 3.89 4.64
N VAL A 193 8.86 4.74 4.98
CA VAL A 193 9.17 5.95 4.23
C VAL A 193 9.89 5.54 2.96
N LEU A 194 9.27 5.81 1.82
CA LEU A 194 9.83 5.48 0.52
C LEU A 194 10.86 6.55 0.10
N PRO A 195 11.89 6.19 -0.68
CA PRO A 195 12.83 7.16 -1.21
C PRO A 195 12.14 8.26 -2.02
N ASP A 196 12.79 9.41 -2.11
CA ASP A 196 12.29 10.52 -2.92
C ASP A 196 12.04 10.07 -4.36
N SER A 197 10.94 10.56 -4.93
CA SER A 197 10.49 10.22 -6.29
C SER A 197 10.15 8.74 -6.53
N PHE A 198 10.09 7.90 -5.48
CA PHE A 198 9.63 6.53 -5.64
C PHE A 198 8.11 6.45 -5.77
N TYR A 199 7.64 6.02 -6.94
CA TYR A 199 6.21 5.87 -7.20
C TYR A 199 5.63 4.61 -6.54
N ARG A 200 4.82 4.82 -5.50
CA ARG A 200 4.07 3.76 -4.78
C ARG A 200 2.99 3.10 -5.64
N VAL A 201 2.42 3.83 -6.59
CA VAL A 201 1.37 3.35 -7.49
C VAL A 201 1.89 3.37 -8.92
N ARG A 202 1.77 2.24 -9.62
CA ARG A 202 2.25 2.08 -11.00
C ARG A 202 1.18 1.43 -11.87
N HIS A 203 1.08 1.88 -13.11
CA HIS A 203 0.12 1.36 -14.08
C HIS A 203 0.83 0.72 -15.27
N TYR A 204 0.32 -0.43 -15.70
CA TYR A 204 0.97 -1.28 -16.69
C TYR A 204 0.00 -1.74 -17.78
N GLY A 205 0.57 -2.19 -18.90
CA GLY A 205 -0.19 -2.75 -20.02
C GLY A 205 -1.18 -1.74 -20.58
N LEU A 206 -2.45 -2.13 -20.73
CA LEU A 206 -3.49 -1.21 -21.23
C LEU A 206 -3.77 0.00 -20.33
N LEU A 207 -3.35 -0.05 -19.05
CA LEU A 207 -3.49 1.06 -18.10
C LEU A 207 -2.24 1.95 -18.02
N ALA A 208 -1.17 1.64 -18.75
CA ALA A 208 0.06 2.42 -18.72
C ALA A 208 -0.19 3.88 -19.18
N ASN A 209 0.41 4.85 -18.49
CA ASN A 209 0.08 6.27 -18.66
C ASN A 209 0.22 6.80 -20.09
N CYS A 210 1.19 6.31 -20.86
CA CYS A 210 1.43 6.71 -22.24
C CYS A 210 0.36 6.26 -23.24
N VAL A 211 -0.35 5.15 -22.96
CA VAL A 211 -1.30 4.53 -23.91
C VAL A 211 -2.73 4.46 -23.38
N LYS A 212 -2.94 4.64 -22.07
CA LYS A 212 -4.25 4.42 -21.42
C LYS A 212 -5.38 5.26 -22.02
N LYS A 213 -5.08 6.49 -22.45
CA LYS A 213 -6.11 7.41 -22.95
C LYS A 213 -6.79 6.85 -24.20
N GLU A 214 -5.99 6.31 -25.12
CA GLU A 214 -6.46 5.71 -26.36
C GLU A 214 -7.06 4.32 -26.11
N LEU A 215 -6.32 3.45 -25.41
CA LEU A 215 -6.73 2.05 -25.22
C LEU A 215 -8.00 1.92 -24.38
N LEU A 216 -8.21 2.79 -23.38
CA LEU A 216 -9.44 2.76 -22.59
C LEU A 216 -10.68 3.13 -23.42
N VAL A 217 -10.57 4.09 -24.34
CA VAL A 217 -11.67 4.43 -25.24
C VAL A 217 -12.02 3.23 -26.12
N ARG A 218 -11.01 2.58 -26.70
CA ARG A 218 -11.19 1.38 -27.53
C ARG A 218 -11.84 0.24 -26.75
N CYS A 219 -11.33 -0.07 -25.55
CA CYS A 219 -11.87 -1.12 -24.69
C CYS A 219 -13.32 -0.82 -24.27
N ARG A 220 -13.63 0.43 -23.91
CA ARG A 220 -15.01 0.83 -23.54
C ARG A 220 -16.00 0.60 -24.68
N ARG A 221 -15.64 0.99 -25.91
CA ARG A 221 -16.47 0.74 -27.11
C ARG A 221 -16.75 -0.77 -27.28
N MET A 222 -15.71 -1.60 -27.17
CA MET A 222 -15.84 -3.06 -27.33
C MET A 222 -16.68 -3.70 -26.23
N LEU A 223 -16.61 -3.15 -25.02
CA LEU A 223 -17.37 -3.65 -23.87
C LEU A 223 -18.82 -3.12 -23.84
N GLY A 224 -19.23 -2.30 -24.81
CA GLY A 224 -20.51 -1.59 -24.75
C GLY A 224 -20.61 -0.64 -23.54
N ALA A 225 -19.48 -0.34 -22.88
CA ALA A 225 -19.43 0.60 -21.78
C ALA A 225 -19.51 2.01 -22.36
N GLY A 226 -20.50 2.78 -21.91
CA GLY A 226 -20.66 4.17 -22.35
C GLY A 226 -19.34 4.94 -22.31
N LEU A 227 -19.08 5.74 -23.35
CA LEU A 227 -17.90 6.60 -23.41
C LEU A 227 -18.00 7.79 -22.45
N ARG A 228 -19.18 8.03 -21.88
CA ARG A 228 -19.39 9.07 -20.88
C ARG A 228 -18.46 8.81 -19.70
N ARG A 229 -17.51 9.73 -19.52
CA ARG A 229 -16.79 9.85 -18.25
C ARG A 229 -17.87 10.04 -17.18
N PRO A 230 -17.82 9.33 -16.04
CA PRO A 230 -18.68 9.67 -14.92
C PRO A 230 -18.54 11.17 -14.70
N GLU A 231 -19.65 11.90 -14.67
CA GLU A 231 -19.60 13.32 -14.32
C GLU A 231 -18.87 13.43 -12.98
N GLU A 232 -17.81 14.25 -12.97
CA GLU A 232 -17.03 14.50 -11.76
C GLU A 232 -17.88 15.34 -10.81
N HIS A 233 -18.71 14.63 -10.06
CA HIS A 233 -19.47 15.19 -8.95
C HIS A 233 -18.55 15.22 -7.73
N GLY A 234 -17.99 16.38 -7.44
CA GLY A 234 -17.22 16.57 -6.24
C GLY A 234 -16.43 17.88 -6.19
N PRO A 235 -15.87 18.20 -5.02
CA PRO A 235 -14.96 19.32 -4.85
C PRO A 235 -13.80 19.28 -5.85
N ARG A 236 -13.57 20.38 -6.57
CA ARG A 236 -12.51 20.56 -7.56
C ARG A 236 -11.28 21.25 -6.99
N THR A 237 -11.47 22.03 -5.93
CA THR A 237 -10.40 22.77 -5.26
C THR A 237 -10.14 22.23 -3.86
N ALA A 238 -8.92 22.45 -3.35
CA ALA A 238 -8.60 22.13 -1.95
C ALA A 238 -9.57 22.82 -0.98
N ALA A 239 -10.02 24.04 -1.29
CA ALA A 239 -10.96 24.77 -0.47
C ALA A 239 -12.35 24.12 -0.40
N GLU A 240 -12.88 23.69 -1.54
CA GLU A 240 -14.14 22.95 -1.59
C GLU A 240 -14.01 21.61 -0.84
N TRP A 241 -12.84 20.94 -0.92
CA TRP A 241 -12.59 19.72 -0.16
C TRP A 241 -12.58 19.97 1.35
N MET A 242 -11.91 21.02 1.80
CA MET A 242 -11.89 21.42 3.22
C MET A 242 -13.29 21.73 3.73
N ARG A 243 -14.10 22.45 2.94
CA ARG A 243 -15.49 22.75 3.27
C ARG A 243 -16.34 21.47 3.32
N HIS A 244 -16.21 20.59 2.34
CA HIS A 244 -17.00 19.37 2.25
C HIS A 244 -16.66 18.36 3.36
N LEU A 245 -15.38 18.16 3.66
CA LEU A 245 -14.94 17.13 4.61
C LEU A 245 -14.91 17.60 6.06
N LEU A 246 -14.56 18.86 6.30
CA LEU A 246 -14.32 19.40 7.64
C LEU A 246 -15.35 20.47 8.04
N GLY A 247 -16.22 20.90 7.12
CA GLY A 247 -17.11 22.04 7.34
C GLY A 247 -16.37 23.39 7.35
N VAL A 248 -15.07 23.41 7.04
CA VAL A 248 -14.23 24.62 7.14
C VAL A 248 -14.11 25.30 5.78
N ASP A 249 -14.62 26.53 5.68
CA ASP A 249 -14.36 27.38 4.52
C ASP A 249 -13.02 28.11 4.67
N VAL A 250 -11.96 27.51 4.12
CA VAL A 250 -10.61 28.13 4.09
C VAL A 250 -10.51 29.35 3.16
N THR A 251 -11.61 29.77 2.52
CA THR A 251 -11.67 31.02 1.74
C THR A 251 -12.13 32.21 2.57
N ARG A 252 -12.54 31.99 3.83
CA ARG A 252 -13.06 33.01 4.72
C ARG A 252 -12.33 33.01 6.05
N CYS A 253 -12.23 34.20 6.64
CA CYS A 253 -11.64 34.37 7.95
C CYS A 253 -12.52 33.71 9.03
N PRO A 254 -11.98 32.83 9.90
CA PRO A 254 -12.77 32.21 10.96
C PRO A 254 -13.23 33.20 12.05
N CYS A 255 -12.63 34.39 12.12
CA CYS A 255 -12.97 35.41 13.11
C CYS A 255 -14.08 36.36 12.63
N CYS A 256 -14.00 36.84 11.38
CA CYS A 256 -14.91 37.87 10.85
C CYS A 256 -15.70 37.42 9.61
N SER A 257 -15.48 36.22 9.09
CA SER A 257 -16.14 35.67 7.89
C SER A 257 -15.88 36.41 6.57
N GLU A 258 -15.03 37.44 6.58
CA GLU A 258 -14.60 38.15 5.37
C GLU A 258 -13.74 37.26 4.46
N PRO A 259 -13.76 37.48 3.13
CA PRO A 259 -12.92 36.75 2.19
C PRO A 259 -11.43 36.91 2.52
N LEU A 260 -10.70 35.81 2.53
CA LEU A 260 -9.24 35.83 2.67
C LEU A 260 -8.59 36.07 1.31
N GLU A 261 -7.67 37.03 1.25
CA GLU A 261 -6.81 37.24 0.10
C GLU A 261 -5.72 36.15 0.04
N ARG A 262 -5.44 35.64 -1.15
CA ARG A 262 -4.47 34.55 -1.35
C ARG A 262 -3.26 35.06 -2.09
N GLU A 263 -2.15 35.20 -1.37
CA GLU A 263 -0.86 35.44 -2.00
C GLU A 263 -0.18 34.10 -2.37
N PRO A 264 0.38 33.96 -3.58
CA PRO A 264 1.23 32.84 -3.90
C PRO A 264 2.43 32.80 -2.95
N LEU A 265 2.69 31.64 -2.34
CA LEU A 265 3.95 31.45 -1.63
C LEU A 265 5.12 31.65 -2.62
N PRO A 266 6.23 32.27 -2.19
CA PRO A 266 7.43 32.37 -3.02
C PRO A 266 7.80 30.96 -3.48
N THR A 267 7.98 30.77 -4.80
CA THR A 267 8.45 29.50 -5.33
C THR A 267 9.82 29.21 -4.72
N PRO A 268 10.02 28.08 -4.00
CA PRO A 268 11.33 27.73 -3.50
C PRO A 268 12.27 27.62 -4.70
N ARG A 269 13.40 28.35 -4.69
CA ARG A 269 14.44 28.16 -5.70
C ARG A 269 14.82 26.67 -5.66
N PRO A 270 14.89 25.97 -6.82
CA PRO A 270 15.33 24.59 -6.83
C PRO A 270 16.74 24.56 -6.21
N GLY A 271 16.84 23.93 -5.04
CA GLY A 271 18.15 23.69 -4.42
C GLY A 271 19.00 22.84 -5.37
N PRO A 272 20.34 22.94 -5.29
CA PRO A 272 21.21 22.05 -6.05
C PRO A 272 20.79 20.60 -5.79
N ARG A 273 20.57 19.83 -6.86
CA ARG A 273 20.25 18.41 -6.76
C ARG A 273 21.35 17.77 -5.89
N PRO A 274 21.02 17.12 -4.77
CA PRO A 274 22.04 16.44 -4.01
C PRO A 274 22.66 15.38 -4.92
N HIS A 275 23.91 15.58 -5.31
CA HIS A 275 24.70 14.51 -5.89
C HIS A 275 24.73 13.42 -4.82
N LEU A 276 24.06 12.29 -5.08
CA LEU A 276 24.20 11.06 -4.33
C LEU A 276 25.64 10.56 -4.54
N ARG A 277 26.61 11.22 -3.88
CA ARG A 277 27.87 10.59 -3.54
C ARG A 277 27.57 9.73 -2.33
N THR A 278 27.70 8.42 -2.51
CA THR A 278 27.94 7.46 -1.44
C THR A 278 29.22 7.85 -0.70
N ARG A 279 29.14 8.88 0.15
CA ARG A 279 30.02 9.02 1.30
C ARG A 279 29.18 8.61 2.48
N THR A 280 29.65 7.62 3.23
CA THR A 280 29.35 7.50 4.66
C THR A 280 29.36 8.91 5.24
N VAL A 281 28.19 9.41 5.66
CA VAL A 281 28.08 10.75 6.26
C VAL A 281 28.57 10.60 7.69
N PRO A 282 29.74 11.11 8.08
CA PRO A 282 30.06 11.28 9.48
C PRO A 282 29.30 12.53 9.92
N GLY A 283 28.31 12.37 10.81
CA GLY A 283 27.72 13.51 11.52
C GLY A 283 26.29 13.90 11.15
N VAL A 284 25.34 12.95 11.13
CA VAL A 284 23.95 13.30 11.49
C VAL A 284 23.92 13.41 13.02
N ARG A 285 24.06 14.63 13.55
CA ARG A 285 24.16 14.85 15.01
C ARG A 285 22.79 14.97 15.72
N SER A 286 21.67 15.07 14.99
CA SER A 286 20.33 14.89 15.56
C SER A 286 19.25 14.69 14.48
N LEU A 287 18.20 13.97 14.86
CA LEU A 287 17.00 13.66 14.06
C LEU A 287 16.18 14.92 13.70
N GLU A 288 16.40 16.02 14.42
CA GLU A 288 15.79 17.33 14.19
C GLU A 288 16.23 17.97 12.87
N GLN A 289 17.49 17.77 12.46
CA GLN A 289 18.00 18.23 11.16
C GLN A 289 17.42 17.45 9.97
N PHE A 290 17.00 16.19 10.18
CA PHE A 290 16.36 15.37 9.16
C PHE A 290 14.92 15.85 8.90
N LEU A 291 14.20 16.25 9.96
CA LEU A 291 12.81 16.73 9.88
C LEU A 291 12.69 18.15 9.33
N ASN A 292 13.66 19.03 9.61
CA ASN A 292 13.65 20.43 9.16
C ASN A 292 13.96 20.63 7.66
N ARG A 293 14.23 19.57 6.88
CA ARG A 293 14.45 19.66 5.42
C ARG A 293 13.19 19.82 4.57
N GLY A 294 12.01 20.03 5.18
CA GLY A 294 10.85 20.62 4.50
C GLY A 294 10.23 19.81 3.35
N LEU A 295 10.59 18.54 3.17
CA LEU A 295 10.08 17.68 2.09
C LEU A 295 8.76 16.95 2.42
N TRP A 296 8.15 17.25 3.56
CA TRP A 296 6.97 16.53 4.09
C TRP A 296 5.76 17.45 4.27
N LEU A 297 5.01 17.65 3.19
CA LEU A 297 3.70 18.32 3.23
C LEU A 297 2.65 17.34 3.78
N GLY A 298 2.13 17.61 4.99
CA GLY A 298 1.00 16.86 5.58
C GLY A 298 1.27 16.21 6.94
N HIS A 299 2.15 16.77 7.76
CA HIS A 299 2.47 16.20 9.07
C HIS A 299 1.22 16.07 9.97
N PRO A 300 0.96 14.88 10.55
CA PRO A 300 0.08 14.79 11.70
C PRO A 300 0.84 15.26 12.96
N THR A 301 0.20 16.10 13.77
CA THR A 301 0.78 16.81 14.93
C THR A 301 1.48 15.89 15.93
N TRP A 302 1.03 14.65 16.06
CA TRP A 302 1.60 13.64 16.97
C TRP A 302 3.06 13.29 16.69
N LEU A 303 3.58 13.45 15.46
CA LEU A 303 4.99 13.17 15.21
C LEU A 303 5.88 14.13 16.02
N ARG A 304 5.46 15.39 16.15
CA ARG A 304 6.13 16.37 17.03
C ARG A 304 5.99 15.99 18.50
N ASP A 305 4.86 15.44 18.90
CA ASP A 305 4.62 15.04 20.29
C ASP A 305 5.41 13.80 20.70
N ILE A 306 5.64 12.85 19.78
CA ILE A 306 6.59 11.75 19.99
C ILE A 306 8.00 12.29 20.20
N PHE A 307 8.43 13.25 19.38
CA PHE A 307 9.75 13.84 19.55
C PHE A 307 9.90 14.62 20.85
N LYS A 308 8.85 15.33 21.28
CA LYS A 308 8.82 15.99 22.59
C LYS A 308 8.88 14.97 23.74
N ALA A 309 8.16 13.85 23.63
CA ALA A 309 8.20 12.79 24.64
C ALA A 309 9.57 12.07 24.71
N CYS A 310 10.40 12.18 23.67
CA CYS A 310 11.77 11.69 23.65
C CYS A 310 12.81 12.71 24.16
N ASP A 311 12.46 13.99 24.37
CA ASP A 311 13.40 15.00 24.86
C ASP A 311 13.46 14.94 26.41
N PRO A 312 14.59 14.55 27.02
CA PRO A 312 14.70 14.37 28.48
C PRO A 312 14.73 15.70 29.28
N ARG A 313 14.52 16.86 28.63
CA ARG A 313 14.54 18.15 29.31
C ARG A 313 13.21 18.43 30.02
N PRO A 314 13.20 18.66 31.35
CA PRO A 314 11.97 18.92 32.08
C PRO A 314 11.46 20.30 31.71
N ARG A 315 10.25 20.39 31.16
CA ARG A 315 9.48 21.64 31.15
C ARG A 315 8.05 21.35 31.55
N GLY A 316 7.63 22.00 32.63
CA GLY A 316 6.30 21.90 33.21
C GLY A 316 5.21 22.07 32.17
N TRP A 317 4.37 21.06 32.04
CA TRP A 317 3.15 21.11 31.26
C TRP A 317 2.02 21.52 32.19
N SER A 318 1.48 22.71 32.00
CA SER A 318 0.21 23.13 32.61
C SER A 318 -0.91 22.68 31.68
N ALA A 319 -1.79 21.79 32.17
CA ALA A 319 -2.93 21.30 31.40
C ALA A 319 -3.90 22.44 31.05
N PRO A 320 -4.49 22.47 29.84
CA PRO A 320 -5.62 23.36 29.56
C PRO A 320 -6.86 22.90 30.34
N ALA A 321 -7.61 23.88 30.86
CA ALA A 321 -8.82 23.65 31.65
C ALA A 321 -9.89 22.84 30.89
N PRO A 322 -10.68 22.00 31.59
CA PRO A 322 -11.72 21.19 30.95
C PRO A 322 -12.82 22.07 30.33
N VAL A 323 -13.20 21.74 29.11
CA VAL A 323 -14.37 22.31 28.42
C VAL A 323 -15.63 21.71 29.06
N PRO A 324 -16.68 22.51 29.36
CA PRO A 324 -17.88 22.00 30.02
C PRO A 324 -18.65 21.00 29.16
N GLU A 325 -19.14 19.97 29.83
CA GLU A 325 -19.85 18.81 29.30
C GLU A 325 -21.23 19.23 28.76
N ALA A 326 -21.50 18.95 27.49
CA ALA A 326 -22.84 19.14 26.91
C ALA A 326 -23.74 17.94 27.29
N ALA A 327 -24.90 18.26 27.86
CA ALA A 327 -25.93 17.32 28.32
C ALA A 327 -26.41 16.34 27.22
N PRO A 328 -26.91 15.14 27.61
CA PRO A 328 -27.21 14.06 26.67
C PRO A 328 -28.53 14.32 25.92
N ALA A 329 -28.48 14.22 24.59
CA ALA A 329 -29.69 14.16 23.77
C ALA A 329 -30.25 12.73 23.73
N ALA A 330 -31.57 12.66 23.85
CA ALA A 330 -32.39 11.48 24.06
C ALA A 330 -32.19 10.33 23.06
N SER A 331 -32.32 9.13 23.61
CA SER A 331 -32.46 7.84 22.94
C SER A 331 -33.75 7.75 22.11
N SER A 332 -33.66 7.10 20.94
CA SER A 332 -34.74 6.24 20.44
C SER A 332 -34.21 5.19 19.44
N PRO A 333 -34.86 4.01 19.39
CA PRO A 333 -34.24 2.75 18.99
C PRO A 333 -34.54 2.41 17.54
N LEU A 334 -33.68 1.63 16.89
CA LEU A 334 -34.08 0.62 15.88
C LEU A 334 -32.90 -0.32 15.65
N SER A 335 -32.97 -1.47 16.33
CA SER A 335 -32.20 -2.68 16.05
C SER A 335 -33.07 -3.59 15.18
N ALA A 336 -32.57 -4.01 14.01
CA ALA A 336 -32.97 -5.26 13.39
C ALA A 336 -31.77 -5.80 12.61
N GLY A 337 -31.14 -6.82 13.16
CA GLY A 337 -29.96 -7.48 12.61
C GLY A 337 -30.27 -8.28 11.34
N HIS A 338 -29.30 -8.30 10.43
CA HIS A 338 -29.22 -9.33 9.39
C HIS A 338 -28.29 -10.47 9.85
N PRO A 339 -28.68 -11.74 9.62
CA PRO A 339 -27.90 -12.89 10.06
C PRO A 339 -26.60 -13.04 9.24
N ARG A 340 -25.55 -13.47 9.93
CA ARG A 340 -24.28 -13.88 9.31
C ARG A 340 -24.49 -15.14 8.45
N PRO A 341 -23.84 -15.26 7.28
CA PRO A 341 -23.81 -16.52 6.55
C PRO A 341 -23.00 -17.58 7.33
N PRO A 342 -23.35 -18.88 7.24
CA PRO A 342 -22.65 -19.95 7.93
C PRO A 342 -21.24 -20.17 7.34
N PRO A 343 -20.31 -20.72 8.14
CA PRO A 343 -18.98 -21.08 7.67
C PRO A 343 -19.03 -22.27 6.69
N PRO A 344 -18.08 -22.38 5.74
CA PRO A 344 -18.02 -23.52 4.82
C PRO A 344 -17.72 -24.82 5.57
N ALA A 345 -18.44 -25.88 5.17
CA ALA A 345 -18.31 -27.22 5.72
C ALA A 345 -16.90 -27.79 5.50
N SER A 346 -16.36 -28.42 6.54
CA SER A 346 -15.13 -29.21 6.53
C SER A 346 -15.26 -30.43 5.60
N HIS A 347 -14.31 -30.59 4.68
CA HIS A 347 -14.20 -31.79 3.85
C HIS A 347 -13.90 -33.04 4.72
N PRO A 348 -14.52 -34.20 4.45
CA PRO A 348 -14.14 -35.46 5.07
C PRO A 348 -12.79 -35.97 4.50
N PRO A 349 -12.04 -36.79 5.25
CA PRO A 349 -10.77 -37.37 4.81
C PRO A 349 -10.96 -38.38 3.66
N PRO A 350 -9.94 -38.63 2.83
CA PRO A 350 -10.05 -39.53 1.70
C PRO A 350 -10.12 -41.00 2.17
N SER A 351 -11.19 -41.69 1.77
CA SER A 351 -11.33 -43.15 1.92
C SER A 351 -10.99 -43.86 0.60
N ALA A 352 -10.04 -44.78 0.71
CA ALA A 352 -9.79 -46.04 -0.01
C ALA A 352 -10.25 -46.22 -1.48
N ASP A 353 -9.30 -46.77 -2.26
CA ASP A 353 -9.31 -47.25 -3.65
C ASP A 353 -10.63 -47.83 -4.20
N PRO A 354 -10.96 -47.57 -5.49
CA PRO A 354 -11.86 -48.43 -6.26
C PRO A 354 -11.09 -49.52 -7.04
N PRO A 355 -11.73 -50.68 -7.31
CA PRO A 355 -11.07 -51.89 -7.80
C PRO A 355 -10.75 -51.86 -9.31
N GLN A 356 -9.69 -52.60 -9.65
CA GLN A 356 -9.31 -52.97 -11.02
C GLN A 356 -10.36 -53.90 -11.66
N ILE A 357 -10.76 -53.62 -12.92
CA ILE A 357 -11.25 -54.58 -13.92
C ILE A 357 -10.85 -53.99 -15.30
N ALA A 358 -9.74 -54.42 -15.90
CA ALA A 358 -9.53 -55.55 -16.82
C ALA A 358 -9.86 -55.23 -18.30
N HIS A 359 -8.87 -55.50 -19.14
CA HIS A 359 -8.80 -55.29 -20.58
C HIS A 359 -9.78 -56.15 -21.38
N SER A 360 -10.26 -55.61 -22.49
CA SER A 360 -10.48 -56.30 -23.77
C SER A 360 -10.37 -55.27 -24.89
#